data_AF-A0A7Y5KP44-F1
#
_entry.id   AF-A0A7Y5KP44-F1
#
_cell.length_a   1.000
_cell.length_b   1.000
_cell.length_c   1.000
_cell.angle_alpha   90.00
_cell.angle_beta   90.00
_cell.angle_gamma   90.00
#
_symmetry.space_group_name_H-M   'P 1'
#
loop_
_entity.id
_entity.type
_entity.pdbx_description
1 polymer ?
#
loop_
_entity_poly.entity_id
_entity_poly.type
_entity_poly.pdbx_seq_one_letter_code
_entity_poly.pdbx_strand_id
1 'polypeptide(L)'
;MSARTVHRAGRASKAPDDYATSNDAPVIADRSAECALVELSFEQQNIQRAVELGVGIDDLTVPELREVFTAQLAIFRRGQGPDPAAVRRELGPRAQALELWLDENSVEATEVAGSVETFASIVMDRARRRHVVEQARAVVDICEAPTSRDPAQLDRAIDELRSTALASAQSDPWNWVSASQLAEPLPVTPWVVPGLQLGPGRPASIQAYGGGMKSLAAASLVVACAAGVSVFGTFPVGRQKSCAWIDHEMGLRASQRRFQRLARGREIDLRELPIKLSALPRMKLTDPRARDAFMRAGDGVELAVLDSFRASTPGVDENDSAIRDYVDVLLEVSERTGVTWVVLHHCGKTRDGHEDGRQKGRGSSALFDAWGTVFDFAKESDAIRRVSMTKCHPEAAGPIAPFFIEVVDVAQEGDPTAGVVVRYRTDEQVRPPKPVTASLETDIERVVGALAREGRSTSIDAIVALAGINLGRGRSAVRTALSRGQIERLGTARDPIFRVCVRTPIPPLDAGRPGDGTSSVRGMDVSDVERTSSGRRTSSQREGALHG
;
A
#
# COMPACT_ATOMS: atom_id res chain seq x y z
N MET A 1 9.80 -15.56 66.14
CA MET A 1 9.84 -14.24 65.44
C MET A 1 10.06 -14.53 63.96
N SER A 2 9.02 -15.01 63.27
CA SER A 2 8.06 -14.28 62.43
C SER A 2 8.58 -14.12 60.99
N ALA A 3 8.25 -15.13 60.18
CA ALA A 3 8.35 -15.13 58.74
C ALA A 3 7.25 -14.23 58.15
N ARG A 4 7.63 -13.30 57.27
CA ARG A 4 6.68 -12.46 56.52
C ARG A 4 6.28 -13.19 55.24
N THR A 5 5.07 -13.74 55.26
CA THR A 5 4.32 -14.22 54.10
C THR A 5 3.80 -13.02 53.32
N VAL A 6 4.19 -12.88 52.04
CA VAL A 6 3.61 -11.89 51.12
C VAL A 6 2.39 -12.53 50.46
N HIS A 7 1.20 -12.06 50.82
CA HIS A 7 -0.06 -12.40 50.15
C HIS A 7 -0.07 -11.83 48.74
N ARG A 8 -0.11 -12.72 47.74
CA ARG A 8 -0.39 -12.39 46.34
C ARG A 8 -1.91 -12.40 46.17
N ALA A 9 -2.52 -11.22 46.04
CA ALA A 9 -3.93 -11.09 45.70
C ALA A 9 -4.18 -11.60 44.27
N GLY A 10 -4.87 -12.73 44.16
CA GLY A 10 -5.35 -13.25 42.87
C GLY A 10 -6.49 -12.38 42.34
N ARG A 11 -6.26 -11.70 41.21
CA ARG A 11 -7.36 -11.21 40.37
C ARG A 11 -7.97 -12.42 39.67
N ALA A 12 -9.15 -12.84 40.13
CA ALA A 12 -10.02 -13.72 39.36
C ALA A 12 -10.47 -12.97 38.10
N SER A 13 -9.99 -13.39 36.93
CA SER A 13 -10.59 -13.00 35.66
C SER A 13 -11.98 -13.63 35.60
N LYS A 14 -13.02 -12.80 35.61
CA LYS A 14 -14.36 -13.23 35.18
C LYS A 14 -14.21 -13.77 33.76
N ALA A 15 -14.51 -15.05 33.58
CA ALA A 15 -14.75 -15.61 32.26
C ALA A 15 -15.95 -14.87 31.63
N PRO A 16 -15.93 -14.58 30.33
CA PRO A 16 -17.11 -14.10 29.63
C PRO A 16 -18.05 -15.30 29.44
N ASP A 17 -18.93 -15.51 30.41
CA ASP A 17 -20.18 -16.23 30.18
C ASP A 17 -21.15 -15.32 29.39
N ASP A 18 -21.98 -15.93 28.56
CA ASP A 18 -23.04 -15.36 27.71
C ASP A 18 -22.64 -14.85 26.30
N TYR A 19 -22.08 -15.74 25.47
CA TYR A 19 -22.54 -15.83 24.08
C TYR A 19 -23.53 -16.99 23.98
N ALA A 20 -24.81 -16.69 24.15
CA ALA A 20 -25.89 -17.62 23.87
C ALA A 20 -25.76 -18.14 22.43
N THR A 21 -25.64 -19.46 22.32
CA THR A 21 -25.63 -20.27 21.10
C THR A 21 -27.00 -20.22 20.41
N SER A 22 -27.32 -19.15 19.69
CA SER A 22 -28.28 -19.32 18.59
C SER A 22 -27.51 -20.01 17.46
N ASN A 23 -27.72 -21.32 17.30
CA ASN A 23 -27.11 -22.15 16.26
C ASN A 23 -27.54 -21.77 14.82
N ASP A 24 -28.36 -20.74 14.67
CA ASP A 24 -28.79 -20.22 13.38
C ASP A 24 -27.70 -19.32 12.81
N ALA A 25 -26.71 -19.95 12.16
CA ALA A 25 -25.81 -19.17 11.33
C ALA A 25 -26.62 -18.38 10.30
N PRO A 26 -26.20 -17.13 9.99
CA PRO A 26 -26.90 -16.32 9.02
C PRO A 26 -27.03 -17.08 7.70
N VAL A 27 -28.27 -17.15 7.18
CA VAL A 27 -28.56 -17.78 5.90
C VAL A 27 -27.82 -16.98 4.82
N ILE A 28 -26.79 -17.58 4.19
CA ILE A 28 -26.07 -16.97 3.07
C ILE A 28 -26.96 -17.10 1.83
N ALA A 29 -27.99 -16.27 1.76
CA ALA A 29 -28.95 -16.18 0.67
C ALA A 29 -29.12 -14.72 0.24
N ASP A 30 -29.51 -14.55 -1.01
CA ASP A 30 -30.00 -13.27 -1.52
C ASP A 30 -31.38 -13.51 -2.11
N ARG A 31 -32.40 -13.45 -1.24
CA ARG A 31 -33.78 -13.80 -1.60
C ARG A 31 -34.28 -12.95 -2.76
N SER A 32 -33.87 -11.69 -2.83
CA SER A 32 -34.24 -10.78 -3.91
C SER A 32 -33.63 -11.22 -5.24
N ALA A 33 -32.35 -11.61 -5.25
CA ALA A 33 -31.72 -12.13 -6.47
C ALA A 33 -32.30 -13.47 -6.91
N GLU A 34 -32.63 -14.37 -5.96
CA GLU A 34 -33.31 -15.64 -6.27
C GLU A 34 -34.70 -15.40 -6.88
N CYS A 35 -35.51 -14.51 -6.31
CA CYS A 35 -36.82 -14.14 -6.86
C CYS A 35 -36.68 -13.57 -8.28
N ALA A 36 -35.81 -12.57 -8.46
CA ALA A 36 -35.61 -11.92 -9.76
C ALA A 36 -35.12 -12.92 -10.84
N LEU A 37 -34.24 -13.86 -10.48
CA LEU A 37 -33.78 -14.91 -11.39
C LEU A 37 -34.93 -15.82 -11.84
N VAL A 38 -35.79 -16.27 -10.91
CA VAL A 38 -36.92 -17.15 -11.21
C VAL A 38 -37.99 -16.42 -12.03
N GLU A 39 -38.27 -15.15 -11.72
CA GLU A 39 -39.20 -14.31 -12.49
C GLU A 39 -38.71 -14.06 -13.92
N LEU A 40 -37.44 -13.70 -14.12
CA LEU A 40 -36.88 -13.52 -15.46
C LEU A 40 -36.90 -14.82 -16.27
N SER A 41 -36.80 -15.97 -15.60
CA SER A 41 -36.75 -17.31 -16.23
C SER A 41 -38.09 -17.80 -16.78
N PHE A 42 -39.19 -17.05 -16.65
CA PHE A 42 -40.45 -17.35 -17.37
C PHE A 42 -40.31 -17.11 -18.89
N GLU A 43 -39.31 -16.35 -19.34
CA GLU A 43 -38.97 -16.22 -20.76
C GLU A 43 -38.01 -17.33 -21.21
N GLN A 44 -38.29 -17.95 -22.36
CA GLN A 44 -37.50 -19.07 -22.89
C GLN A 44 -36.00 -18.74 -23.05
N GLN A 45 -35.69 -17.52 -23.50
CA GLN A 45 -34.30 -17.06 -23.68
C GLN A 45 -33.55 -16.94 -22.34
N ASN A 46 -34.24 -16.50 -21.28
CA ASN A 46 -33.62 -16.26 -19.98
C ASN A 46 -33.37 -17.58 -19.25
N ILE A 47 -34.31 -18.54 -19.29
CA ILE A 47 -34.05 -19.86 -18.69
C ILE A 47 -32.93 -20.59 -19.43
N GLN A 48 -32.88 -20.50 -20.76
CA GLN A 48 -31.77 -21.06 -21.53
C GLN A 48 -30.45 -20.46 -21.04
N ARG A 49 -30.41 -19.14 -20.88
CA ARG A 49 -29.23 -18.43 -20.42
C ARG A 49 -28.82 -18.81 -19.00
N ALA A 50 -29.77 -18.93 -18.07
CA ALA A 50 -29.51 -19.39 -16.70
C ALA A 50 -28.92 -20.81 -16.67
N VAL A 51 -29.43 -21.72 -17.50
CA VAL A 51 -28.89 -23.08 -17.65
C VAL A 51 -27.49 -23.07 -18.25
N GLU A 52 -27.23 -22.26 -19.28
CA GLU A 52 -25.89 -22.11 -19.89
C GLU A 52 -24.87 -21.55 -18.90
N LEU A 53 -25.29 -20.69 -17.98
CA LEU A 53 -24.46 -20.17 -16.89
C LEU A 53 -24.22 -21.20 -15.78
N GLY A 54 -24.96 -22.30 -15.76
CA GLY A 54 -24.80 -23.39 -14.80
C GLY A 54 -25.63 -23.24 -13.53
N VAL A 55 -26.69 -22.43 -13.53
CA VAL A 55 -27.61 -22.33 -12.39
C VAL A 55 -28.36 -23.66 -12.20
N GLY A 56 -28.21 -24.25 -11.02
CA GLY A 56 -28.89 -25.45 -10.58
C GLY A 56 -30.00 -25.20 -9.56
N ILE A 57 -30.84 -26.21 -9.33
CA ILE A 57 -31.92 -26.17 -8.32
C ILE A 57 -31.35 -26.02 -6.90
N ASP A 58 -30.14 -26.54 -6.65
CA ASP A 58 -29.48 -26.48 -5.34
C ASP A 58 -28.83 -25.11 -5.06
N ASP A 59 -28.77 -24.23 -6.07
CA ASP A 59 -28.26 -22.87 -5.91
C ASP A 59 -29.30 -21.92 -5.29
N LEU A 60 -30.58 -22.31 -5.28
CA LEU A 60 -31.66 -21.57 -4.65
C LEU A 60 -31.86 -22.05 -3.20
N THR A 61 -32.03 -21.13 -2.27
CA THR A 61 -32.26 -21.44 -0.85
C THR A 61 -33.73 -21.50 -0.49
N VAL A 62 -34.57 -20.78 -1.22
CA VAL A 62 -35.99 -20.70 -0.94
C VAL A 62 -36.71 -21.92 -1.53
N PRO A 63 -37.36 -22.76 -0.70
CA PRO A 63 -38.04 -23.98 -1.17
C PRO A 63 -39.07 -23.72 -2.26
N GLU A 64 -39.86 -22.66 -2.11
CA GLU A 64 -40.88 -22.25 -3.06
C GLU A 64 -40.28 -21.92 -4.44
N LEU A 65 -39.19 -21.16 -4.45
CA LEU A 65 -38.46 -20.82 -5.68
C LEU A 65 -37.82 -22.05 -6.34
N ARG A 66 -37.33 -23.02 -5.54
CA ARG A 66 -36.83 -24.30 -6.06
C ARG A 66 -37.91 -25.09 -6.77
N GLU A 67 -39.13 -25.15 -6.22
CA GLU A 67 -40.24 -25.85 -6.87
C GLU A 67 -40.60 -25.19 -8.21
N VAL A 68 -40.69 -23.85 -8.24
CA VAL A 68 -40.99 -23.10 -9.47
C VAL A 68 -39.89 -23.30 -10.51
N PHE A 69 -38.62 -23.12 -10.14
CA PHE A 69 -37.49 -23.29 -11.06
C PHE A 69 -37.37 -24.73 -11.57
N THR A 70 -37.68 -25.73 -10.73
CA THR A 70 -37.74 -27.14 -11.14
C THR A 70 -38.80 -27.36 -12.22
N ALA A 71 -39.98 -26.78 -12.06
CA ALA A 71 -41.04 -26.85 -13.06
C ALA A 71 -40.65 -26.14 -14.37
N GLN A 72 -40.05 -24.95 -14.27
CA GLN A 72 -39.54 -24.22 -15.45
C GLN A 72 -38.50 -25.05 -16.22
N LEU A 73 -37.54 -25.68 -15.52
CA LEU A 73 -36.53 -26.55 -16.13
C LEU A 73 -37.15 -27.80 -16.79
N ALA A 74 -38.17 -28.40 -16.18
CA ALA A 74 -38.86 -29.56 -16.74
C ALA A 74 -39.56 -29.21 -18.06
N ILE A 75 -40.21 -28.04 -18.12
CA ILE A 75 -40.86 -27.53 -19.34
C ILE A 75 -39.81 -27.20 -20.41
N PHE A 76 -38.75 -26.49 -20.03
CA PHE A 76 -37.64 -26.13 -20.92
C PHE A 76 -36.99 -27.38 -21.55
N ARG A 77 -36.74 -28.43 -20.77
CA ARG A 77 -36.18 -29.71 -21.26
C ARG A 77 -37.07 -30.44 -22.25
N ARG A 78 -38.38 -30.17 -22.27
CA ARG A 78 -39.32 -30.67 -23.28
C ARG A 78 -39.36 -29.81 -24.55
N GLY A 79 -38.51 -28.79 -24.65
CA GLY A 79 -38.46 -27.84 -25.77
C GLY A 79 -39.60 -26.83 -25.75
N GLN A 80 -40.23 -26.60 -24.60
CA GLN A 80 -41.35 -25.68 -24.42
C GLN A 80 -40.89 -24.42 -23.68
N GLY A 81 -41.52 -23.28 -23.95
CA GLY A 81 -41.30 -22.05 -23.17
C GLY A 81 -41.95 -22.17 -21.79
N PRO A 82 -41.23 -21.85 -20.70
CA PRO A 82 -41.76 -21.97 -19.34
C PRO A 82 -42.65 -20.79 -18.96
N ASP A 83 -43.69 -20.50 -19.75
CA ASP A 83 -44.62 -19.41 -19.44
C ASP A 83 -45.41 -19.68 -18.14
N PRO A 84 -45.97 -18.65 -17.49
CA PRO A 84 -46.69 -18.83 -16.22
C PRO A 84 -47.85 -19.84 -16.28
N ALA A 85 -48.52 -20.01 -17.42
CA ALA A 85 -49.60 -20.99 -17.56
C ALA A 85 -49.06 -22.42 -17.69
N ALA A 86 -47.93 -22.61 -18.39
CA ALA A 86 -47.23 -23.88 -18.47
C ALA A 86 -46.69 -24.31 -17.10
N VAL A 87 -46.06 -23.40 -16.36
CA VAL A 87 -45.55 -23.66 -15.00
C VAL A 87 -46.68 -24.00 -14.03
N ARG A 88 -47.81 -23.29 -14.08
CA ARG A 88 -49.01 -23.65 -13.30
C ARG A 88 -49.50 -25.07 -13.56
N ARG A 89 -49.57 -25.48 -14.84
CA ARG A 89 -49.99 -26.85 -15.20
C ARG A 89 -49.01 -27.90 -14.67
N GLU A 90 -47.71 -27.61 -14.71
CA GLU A 90 -46.67 -28.51 -14.20
C GLU A 90 -46.76 -28.66 -12.67
N LEU A 91 -47.03 -27.57 -11.94
CA LEU A 91 -47.14 -27.57 -10.48
C LEU A 91 -48.46 -28.18 -9.96
N GLY A 92 -49.52 -28.16 -10.78
CA GLY A 92 -50.82 -28.73 -10.44
C GLY A 92 -51.47 -28.02 -9.24
N PRO A 93 -52.02 -28.74 -8.24
CA PRO A 93 -52.67 -28.12 -7.08
C PRO A 93 -51.78 -27.21 -6.23
N ARG A 94 -50.45 -27.37 -6.32
CA ARG A 94 -49.49 -26.52 -5.59
C ARG A 94 -49.33 -25.13 -6.19
N ALA A 95 -49.75 -24.93 -7.44
CA ALA A 95 -49.56 -23.67 -8.16
C ALA A 95 -50.20 -22.48 -7.44
N GLN A 96 -51.41 -22.64 -6.89
CA GLN A 96 -52.14 -21.55 -6.25
C GLN A 96 -51.43 -21.01 -5.00
N ALA A 97 -50.80 -21.88 -4.20
CA ALA A 97 -50.06 -21.46 -3.02
C ALA A 97 -48.75 -20.73 -3.40
N LEU A 98 -48.08 -21.19 -4.45
CA LEU A 98 -46.85 -20.58 -4.96
C LEU A 98 -47.10 -19.23 -5.64
N GLU A 99 -48.22 -19.07 -6.35
CA GLU A 99 -48.61 -17.77 -6.94
C GLU A 99 -48.84 -16.71 -5.86
N LEU A 100 -49.60 -17.03 -4.81
CA LEU A 100 -49.79 -16.13 -3.67
C LEU A 100 -48.46 -15.75 -3.02
N TRP A 101 -47.56 -16.72 -2.86
CA TRP A 101 -46.23 -16.47 -2.30
C TRP A 101 -45.39 -15.57 -3.20
N LEU A 102 -45.42 -15.79 -4.53
CA LEU A 102 -44.71 -14.95 -5.50
C LEU A 102 -45.28 -13.55 -5.51
N ASP A 103 -46.60 -13.35 -5.48
CA ASP A 103 -47.21 -12.02 -5.41
C ASP A 103 -46.83 -11.27 -4.12
N GLU A 104 -46.73 -11.97 -2.98
CA GLU A 104 -46.33 -11.39 -1.70
C GLU A 104 -44.83 -11.09 -1.58
N ASN A 105 -43.99 -11.79 -2.35
CA ASN A 105 -42.52 -11.72 -2.26
C ASN A 105 -41.85 -11.33 -3.57
N SER A 106 -42.65 -10.89 -4.55
CA SER A 106 -42.17 -10.28 -5.77
C SER A 106 -41.45 -9.01 -5.35
N VAL A 107 -40.13 -9.04 -5.51
CA VAL A 107 -39.41 -7.80 -5.67
C VAL A 107 -39.92 -7.29 -7.01
N GLU A 108 -40.42 -6.05 -7.09
CA GLU A 108 -40.67 -5.46 -8.41
C GLU A 108 -39.34 -5.56 -9.19
N ALA A 109 -39.15 -6.63 -9.98
CA ALA A 109 -37.90 -6.90 -10.67
C ALA A 109 -37.61 -5.79 -11.69
N THR A 110 -38.61 -4.96 -11.96
CA THR A 110 -38.55 -3.69 -12.68
C THR A 110 -37.77 -2.58 -11.96
N GLU A 111 -37.68 -2.57 -10.62
CA GLU A 111 -36.90 -1.55 -9.90
C GLU A 111 -35.40 -1.88 -9.85
N VAL A 112 -35.04 -3.17 -9.88
CA VAL A 112 -33.65 -3.60 -9.93
C VAL A 112 -33.28 -3.86 -11.39
N ALA A 113 -32.75 -2.85 -12.08
CA ALA A 113 -32.30 -2.93 -13.47
C ALA A 113 -31.13 -3.94 -13.66
N GLY A 114 -31.42 -5.24 -13.61
CA GLY A 114 -30.47 -6.34 -13.72
C GLY A 114 -30.88 -7.35 -14.80
N SER A 115 -29.89 -7.96 -15.45
CA SER A 115 -30.11 -9.04 -16.41
C SER A 115 -30.11 -10.41 -15.71
N VAL A 116 -30.57 -11.44 -16.42
CA VAL A 116 -30.51 -12.84 -15.93
C VAL A 116 -29.08 -13.24 -15.56
N GLU A 117 -28.05 -12.77 -16.28
CA GLU A 117 -26.64 -13.00 -15.94
C GLU A 117 -26.26 -12.42 -14.59
N THR A 118 -26.76 -11.23 -14.27
CA THR A 118 -26.44 -10.52 -13.03
C THR A 118 -26.97 -11.31 -11.84
N PHE A 119 -28.26 -11.68 -11.88
CA PHE A 119 -28.88 -12.43 -10.79
C PHE A 119 -28.36 -13.87 -10.71
N ALA A 120 -28.13 -14.55 -11.83
CA ALA A 120 -27.49 -15.86 -11.86
C ALA A 120 -26.11 -15.83 -11.19
N SER A 121 -25.29 -14.82 -11.47
CA SER A 121 -23.97 -14.66 -10.85
C SER A 121 -24.07 -14.49 -9.33
N ILE A 122 -25.02 -13.68 -8.84
CA ILE A 122 -25.25 -13.48 -7.40
C ILE A 122 -25.69 -14.80 -6.75
N VAL A 123 -26.71 -15.46 -7.31
CA VAL A 123 -27.24 -16.73 -6.77
C VAL A 123 -26.17 -17.80 -6.70
N MET A 124 -25.38 -17.98 -7.77
CA MET A 124 -24.28 -18.94 -7.81
C MET A 124 -23.15 -18.59 -6.84
N ASP A 125 -22.78 -17.31 -6.67
CA ASP A 125 -21.80 -16.90 -5.66
C ASP A 125 -22.27 -17.24 -4.24
N ARG A 126 -23.55 -16.96 -3.92
CA ARG A 126 -24.13 -17.32 -2.63
C ARG A 126 -24.16 -18.83 -2.41
N ALA A 127 -24.54 -19.60 -3.43
CA ALA A 127 -24.54 -21.06 -3.39
C ALA A 127 -23.15 -21.63 -3.12
N ARG A 128 -22.13 -21.13 -3.82
CA ARG A 128 -20.74 -21.50 -3.60
C ARG A 128 -20.28 -21.21 -2.16
N ARG A 129 -20.60 -20.03 -1.63
CA ARG A 129 -20.27 -19.65 -0.24
C ARG A 129 -20.96 -20.57 0.78
N ARG A 130 -22.22 -20.93 0.56
CA ARG A 130 -22.93 -21.91 1.40
C ARG A 130 -22.21 -23.25 1.39
N HIS A 131 -21.84 -23.74 0.21
CA HIS A 131 -21.13 -25.01 0.09
C HIS A 131 -19.77 -24.98 0.81
N VAL A 132 -19.03 -23.87 0.74
CA VAL A 132 -17.80 -23.67 1.54
C VAL A 132 -18.08 -23.74 3.05
N VAL A 133 -19.16 -23.11 3.52
CA VAL A 133 -19.54 -23.15 4.95
C VAL A 133 -19.96 -24.55 5.40
N GLU A 134 -20.72 -25.28 4.59
CA GLU A 134 -21.11 -26.67 4.85
C GLU A 134 -19.89 -27.58 4.95
N GLN A 135 -18.95 -27.46 4.01
CA GLN A 135 -17.69 -28.21 4.04
C GLN A 135 -16.82 -27.84 5.25
N ALA A 136 -16.79 -26.55 5.62
CA ALA A 136 -16.07 -26.10 6.81
C ALA A 136 -16.68 -26.67 8.10
N ARG A 137 -18.02 -26.76 8.18
CA ARG A 137 -18.70 -27.42 9.31
C ARG A 137 -18.38 -28.90 9.35
N ALA A 138 -18.37 -29.60 8.22
CA ALA A 138 -17.98 -31.00 8.16
C ALA A 138 -16.55 -31.23 8.71
N VAL A 139 -15.61 -30.32 8.41
CA VAL A 139 -14.25 -30.35 8.99
C VAL A 139 -14.27 -30.17 10.52
N VAL A 140 -15.09 -29.26 11.04
CA VAL A 140 -15.26 -29.05 12.48
C VAL A 140 -15.85 -30.30 13.13
N ASP A 141 -16.91 -30.87 12.56
CA ASP A 141 -17.56 -32.08 13.06
C ASP A 141 -16.57 -33.26 13.14
N ILE A 142 -15.70 -33.42 12.13
CA ILE A 142 -14.63 -34.43 12.13
C ILE A 142 -13.63 -34.19 13.27
N CYS A 143 -13.31 -32.92 13.57
CA CYS A 143 -12.37 -32.57 14.63
C CYS A 143 -12.97 -32.77 16.05
N GLU A 144 -14.28 -32.57 16.21
CA GLU A 144 -14.99 -32.71 17.48
C GLU A 144 -15.38 -34.17 17.78
N ALA A 145 -15.48 -35.02 16.75
CA ALA A 145 -15.82 -36.43 16.89
C ALA A 145 -14.81 -37.17 17.82
N PRO A 146 -15.25 -37.70 18.99
CA PRO A 146 -14.35 -38.30 19.99
C PRO A 146 -13.60 -39.54 19.51
N THR A 147 -14.09 -40.22 18.47
CA THR A 147 -13.67 -41.58 18.09
C THR A 147 -13.01 -41.68 16.71
N SER A 148 -12.93 -40.61 15.91
CA SER A 148 -12.30 -40.65 14.58
C SER A 148 -11.29 -39.52 14.39
N ARG A 149 -10.12 -39.65 15.03
CA ARG A 149 -8.94 -38.85 14.67
C ARG A 149 -8.14 -39.54 13.57
N ASP A 150 -8.79 -39.96 12.48
CA ASP A 150 -8.07 -40.39 11.28
C ASP A 150 -7.50 -39.13 10.60
N PRO A 151 -6.18 -38.87 10.65
CA PRO A 151 -5.60 -37.68 10.05
C PRO A 151 -5.85 -37.63 8.54
N ALA A 152 -5.97 -38.79 7.89
CA ALA A 152 -6.23 -38.85 6.45
C ALA A 152 -7.65 -38.39 6.10
N GLN A 153 -8.63 -38.61 6.97
CA GLN A 153 -9.99 -38.09 6.79
C GLN A 153 -10.02 -36.57 6.93
N LEU A 154 -9.32 -36.03 7.92
CA LEU A 154 -9.21 -34.58 8.12
C LEU A 154 -8.48 -33.90 6.94
N ASP A 155 -7.37 -34.48 6.48
CA ASP A 155 -6.63 -33.95 5.33
C ASP A 155 -7.49 -33.94 4.06
N ARG A 156 -8.24 -35.02 3.80
CA ARG A 156 -9.19 -35.07 2.66
C ARG A 156 -10.26 -33.98 2.75
N ALA A 157 -10.88 -33.79 3.93
CA ALA A 157 -11.91 -32.78 4.12
C ALA A 157 -11.35 -31.35 3.97
N ILE A 158 -10.13 -31.10 4.46
CA ILE A 158 -9.44 -29.82 4.27
C ILE A 158 -9.12 -29.57 2.79
N ASP A 159 -8.66 -30.59 2.07
CA ASP A 159 -8.34 -30.46 0.64
C ASP A 159 -9.62 -30.28 -0.19
N GLU A 160 -10.72 -30.96 0.14
CA GLU A 160 -12.03 -30.76 -0.47
C GLU A 160 -12.56 -29.34 -0.23
N LEU A 161 -12.56 -28.87 1.03
CA LEU A 161 -12.92 -27.49 1.37
C LEU A 161 -12.08 -26.46 0.59
N ARG A 162 -10.76 -26.68 0.48
CA ARG A 162 -9.89 -25.81 -0.31
C ARG A 162 -10.25 -25.86 -1.78
N SER A 163 -10.48 -27.05 -2.33
CA SER A 163 -10.83 -27.21 -3.74
C SER A 163 -12.14 -26.49 -4.08
N THR A 164 -13.15 -26.58 -3.21
CA THR A 164 -14.43 -25.89 -3.33
C THR A 164 -14.26 -24.38 -3.20
N ALA A 165 -13.49 -23.91 -2.22
CA ALA A 165 -13.19 -22.49 -2.05
C ALA A 165 -12.44 -21.92 -3.27
N LEU A 166 -11.49 -22.67 -3.83
CA LEU A 166 -10.74 -22.27 -5.02
C LEU A 166 -11.60 -22.31 -6.30
N ALA A 167 -12.45 -23.33 -6.46
CA ALA A 167 -13.41 -23.40 -7.56
C ALA A 167 -14.44 -22.27 -7.46
N SER A 168 -14.85 -21.89 -6.25
CA SER A 168 -15.73 -20.74 -6.05
C SER A 168 -15.10 -19.41 -6.47
N ALA A 169 -13.78 -19.29 -6.29
CA ALA A 169 -12.98 -18.15 -6.68
C ALA A 169 -12.64 -18.13 -8.19
N GLN A 170 -13.01 -19.15 -8.96
CA GLN A 170 -13.07 -19.07 -10.43
C GLN A 170 -14.33 -18.27 -10.83
N SER A 171 -14.37 -17.01 -10.41
CA SER A 171 -15.04 -15.96 -11.18
C SER A 171 -14.28 -15.77 -12.50
N ASP A 172 -14.84 -14.98 -13.41
CA ASP A 172 -14.09 -14.48 -14.57
C ASP A 172 -12.65 -14.10 -14.12
N PRO A 173 -11.58 -14.65 -14.75
CA PRO A 173 -10.21 -14.27 -14.41
C PRO A 173 -9.96 -12.76 -14.59
N TRP A 174 -10.85 -12.09 -15.31
CA TRP A 174 -10.86 -10.66 -15.52
C TRP A 174 -11.73 -9.96 -14.46
N ASN A 175 -11.13 -9.01 -13.73
CA ASN A 175 -11.85 -8.06 -12.89
C ASN A 175 -12.14 -6.78 -13.69
N TRP A 176 -13.18 -6.80 -14.52
CA TRP A 176 -13.57 -5.63 -15.32
C TRP A 176 -14.14 -4.53 -14.43
N VAL A 177 -13.64 -3.31 -14.60
CA VAL A 177 -14.22 -2.10 -14.00
C VAL A 177 -14.94 -1.30 -15.10
N SER A 178 -16.14 -0.84 -14.79
CA SER A 178 -16.95 -0.02 -15.70
C SER A 178 -16.40 1.41 -15.83
N ALA A 179 -16.78 2.12 -16.89
CA ALA A 179 -16.39 3.52 -17.08
C ALA A 179 -16.90 4.44 -15.95
N SER A 180 -18.07 4.15 -15.37
CA SER A 180 -18.58 4.89 -14.21
C SER A 180 -17.71 4.68 -12.98
N GLN A 181 -17.30 3.44 -12.70
CA GLN A 181 -16.37 3.14 -11.60
C GLN A 181 -15.00 3.78 -11.82
N LEU A 182 -14.50 3.82 -13.06
CA LEU A 182 -13.25 4.53 -13.40
C LEU A 182 -13.34 6.04 -13.18
N ALA A 183 -14.54 6.62 -13.27
CA ALA A 183 -14.78 8.05 -13.05
C ALA A 183 -14.96 8.41 -11.56
N GLU A 184 -15.09 7.42 -10.68
CA GLU A 184 -15.17 7.66 -9.23
C GLU A 184 -13.85 8.24 -8.72
N PRO A 185 -13.89 9.26 -7.84
CA PRO A 185 -12.67 9.77 -7.21
C PRO A 185 -11.94 8.65 -6.48
N LEU A 186 -10.68 8.42 -6.86
CA LEU A 186 -9.84 7.43 -6.18
C LEU A 186 -9.61 7.86 -4.72
N PRO A 187 -9.59 6.91 -3.77
CA PRO A 187 -9.21 7.22 -2.40
C PRO A 187 -7.77 7.74 -2.37
N VAL A 188 -7.46 8.59 -1.39
CA VAL A 188 -6.09 9.07 -1.19
C VAL A 188 -5.18 7.88 -0.91
N THR A 189 -4.05 7.80 -1.61
CA THR A 189 -3.05 6.75 -1.43
C THR A 189 -2.64 6.66 0.05
N PRO A 190 -2.77 5.48 0.69
CA PRO A 190 -2.44 5.32 2.11
C PRO A 190 -0.92 5.16 2.31
N TRP A 191 -0.17 6.22 2.01
CA TRP A 191 1.28 6.25 2.13
C TRP A 191 1.77 5.86 3.54
N VAL A 192 2.75 4.96 3.60
CA VAL A 192 3.51 4.66 4.83
C VAL A 192 4.56 5.75 5.08
N VAL A 193 5.30 6.13 4.02
CA VAL A 193 6.27 7.22 4.06
C VAL A 193 6.15 8.02 2.76
N PRO A 194 5.30 9.06 2.71
CA PRO A 194 5.07 9.84 1.49
C PRO A 194 6.36 10.42 0.92
N GLY A 195 7.25 10.93 1.79
CA GLY A 195 8.54 11.50 1.41
C GLY A 195 9.55 10.49 0.87
N LEU A 196 9.25 9.19 0.88
CA LEU A 196 10.00 8.12 0.22
C LEU A 196 9.14 7.36 -0.81
N GLN A 197 7.92 7.81 -1.09
CA GLN A 197 6.97 7.14 -2.00
C GLN A 197 6.78 5.66 -1.68
N LEU A 198 6.66 5.36 -0.39
CA LEU A 198 6.38 4.02 0.12
C LEU A 198 4.89 3.93 0.45
N GLY A 199 4.15 3.18 -0.35
CA GLY A 199 2.72 2.91 -0.19
C GLY A 199 2.35 1.55 -0.80
N PRO A 200 1.08 1.11 -0.65
CA PRO A 200 0.62 -0.17 -1.20
C PRO A 200 0.63 -0.19 -2.73
N GLY A 201 0.50 -1.38 -3.29
CA GLY A 201 0.61 -1.69 -4.71
C GLY A 201 1.94 -2.37 -5.04
N ARG A 202 2.62 -1.89 -6.08
CA ARG A 202 3.87 -2.52 -6.54
C ARG A 202 4.98 -2.38 -5.49
N PRO A 203 5.68 -3.47 -5.12
CA PRO A 203 6.71 -3.42 -4.09
C PRO A 203 7.83 -2.41 -4.39
N ALA A 204 8.33 -1.75 -3.35
CA ALA A 204 9.53 -0.94 -3.42
C ALA A 204 10.77 -1.83 -3.34
N SER A 205 11.83 -1.48 -4.08
CA SER A 205 13.11 -2.19 -4.08
C SER A 205 14.22 -1.31 -3.53
N ILE A 206 15.00 -1.84 -2.57
CA ILE A 206 16.28 -1.25 -2.17
C ILE A 206 17.39 -2.11 -2.78
N GLN A 207 18.15 -1.48 -3.67
CA GLN A 207 19.13 -2.10 -4.53
C GLN A 207 20.54 -1.65 -4.14
N ALA A 208 21.43 -2.62 -3.94
CA ALA A 208 22.84 -2.36 -3.61
C ALA A 208 23.67 -3.62 -3.78
N TYR A 209 24.98 -3.45 -3.94
CA TYR A 209 25.93 -4.55 -3.81
C TYR A 209 25.93 -5.17 -2.39
N GLY A 210 26.54 -6.35 -2.24
CA GLY A 210 26.80 -6.93 -0.92
C GLY A 210 27.55 -5.96 -0.01
N GLY A 211 27.15 -5.87 1.27
CA GLY A 211 27.71 -4.87 2.20
C GLY A 211 27.23 -3.42 1.96
N GLY A 212 26.25 -3.21 1.08
CA GLY A 212 25.66 -1.91 0.76
C GLY A 212 24.78 -1.29 1.85
N MET A 213 24.76 -1.84 3.07
CA MET A 213 23.97 -1.37 4.23
C MET A 213 22.44 -1.45 4.08
N LYS A 214 21.92 -2.15 3.04
CA LYS A 214 20.47 -2.31 2.79
C LYS A 214 19.71 -2.75 4.03
N SER A 215 20.10 -3.87 4.64
CA SER A 215 19.39 -4.44 5.79
C SER A 215 19.39 -3.51 7.01
N LEU A 216 20.45 -2.71 7.21
CA LEU A 216 20.49 -1.75 8.30
C LEU A 216 19.61 -0.52 8.03
N ALA A 217 19.63 0.01 6.81
CA ALA A 217 18.77 1.12 6.41
C ALA A 217 17.28 0.72 6.44
N ALA A 218 16.95 -0.46 5.93
CA ALA A 218 15.59 -0.99 5.94
C ALA A 218 15.10 -1.31 7.36
N ALA A 219 15.95 -1.88 8.23
CA ALA A 219 15.59 -2.07 9.63
C ALA A 219 15.39 -0.72 10.35
N SER A 220 16.20 0.30 10.04
CA SER A 220 16.00 1.65 10.57
C SER A 220 14.70 2.29 10.09
N LEU A 221 14.28 2.01 8.85
CA LEU A 221 12.97 2.39 8.30
C LEU A 221 11.86 1.73 9.10
N VAL A 222 11.92 0.42 9.33
CA VAL A 222 10.92 -0.32 10.12
C VAL A 222 10.80 0.22 11.55
N VAL A 223 11.93 0.43 12.25
CA VAL A 223 11.91 0.99 13.61
C VAL A 223 11.28 2.39 13.63
N ALA A 224 11.62 3.24 12.65
CA ALA A 224 11.04 4.58 12.56
C ALA A 224 9.52 4.55 12.29
N CYS A 225 9.07 3.71 11.37
CA CYS A 225 7.65 3.54 11.04
C CYS A 225 6.85 2.97 12.22
N ALA A 226 7.36 1.93 12.87
CA ALA A 226 6.71 1.33 14.03
C ALA A 226 6.63 2.29 15.22
N ALA A 227 7.64 3.15 15.39
CA ALA A 227 7.63 4.19 16.42
C ALA A 227 6.85 5.46 16.03
N GLY A 228 6.43 5.61 14.76
CA GLY A 228 5.75 6.80 14.27
C GLY A 228 6.63 8.05 14.17
N VAL A 229 7.95 7.88 14.08
CA VAL A 229 8.93 8.97 14.01
C VAL A 229 9.55 9.07 12.61
N SER A 230 10.21 10.19 12.30
CA SER A 230 10.81 10.40 10.98
C SER A 230 11.86 9.35 10.61
N VAL A 231 11.73 8.81 9.41
CA VAL A 231 12.71 7.91 8.79
C VAL A 231 13.97 8.71 8.49
N PHE A 232 15.11 8.15 8.90
CA PHE A 232 16.44 8.79 8.84
C PHE A 232 16.53 10.18 9.49
N GLY A 233 15.54 10.57 10.30
CA GLY A 233 15.45 11.90 10.92
C GLY A 233 14.82 12.98 10.03
N THR A 234 14.40 12.66 8.80
CA THR A 234 13.92 13.65 7.82
C THR A 234 12.52 13.34 7.28
N PHE A 235 12.24 12.09 6.91
CA PHE A 235 10.99 11.76 6.20
C PHE A 235 9.89 11.37 7.20
N PRO A 236 8.85 12.19 7.40
CA PRO A 236 7.83 11.94 8.41
C PRO A 236 6.97 10.72 8.06
N VAL A 237 6.61 9.94 9.08
CA VAL A 237 5.67 8.78 8.98
C VAL A 237 4.25 9.20 9.37
N GLY A 238 4.11 10.19 10.25
CA GLY A 238 2.82 10.73 10.73
C GLY A 238 2.22 9.99 11.92
N ARG A 239 2.16 8.65 11.88
CA ARG A 239 1.70 7.81 13.01
C ARG A 239 2.43 6.49 13.09
N GLN A 240 2.29 5.77 14.21
CA GLN A 240 2.79 4.41 14.35
C GLN A 240 2.18 3.47 13.30
N LYS A 241 2.99 2.53 12.82
CA LYS A 241 2.64 1.57 11.76
C LYS A 241 2.87 0.14 12.22
N SER A 242 1.91 -0.75 11.99
CA SER A 242 2.12 -2.20 12.14
C SER A 242 3.14 -2.67 11.11
N CYS A 243 4.24 -3.28 11.56
CA CYS A 243 5.37 -3.62 10.70
C CYS A 243 5.74 -5.11 10.78
N ALA A 244 6.25 -5.65 9.66
CA ALA A 244 6.81 -6.99 9.59
C ALA A 244 8.23 -7.00 8.99
N TRP A 245 9.09 -7.87 9.50
CA TRP A 245 10.43 -8.15 8.98
C TRP A 245 10.59 -9.64 8.70
N ILE A 246 10.75 -10.00 7.43
CA ILE A 246 10.92 -11.39 6.98
C ILE A 246 12.36 -11.57 6.51
N ASP A 247 13.17 -12.23 7.34
CA ASP A 247 14.61 -12.36 7.17
C ASP A 247 14.96 -13.75 6.63
N HIS A 248 15.19 -13.87 5.33
CA HIS A 248 15.67 -15.08 4.66
C HIS A 248 17.20 -15.24 4.67
N GLU A 249 17.96 -14.23 5.13
CA GLU A 249 19.41 -14.21 5.02
C GLU A 249 20.11 -14.30 6.38
N MET A 250 19.66 -13.50 7.34
CA MET A 250 20.28 -13.34 8.65
C MET A 250 19.44 -14.09 9.71
N GLY A 251 20.10 -14.96 10.47
CA GLY A 251 19.45 -15.70 11.56
C GLY A 251 18.96 -14.80 12.69
N LEU A 252 18.01 -15.31 13.49
CA LEU A 252 17.26 -14.56 14.52
C LEU A 252 18.12 -13.66 15.41
N ARG A 253 19.25 -14.17 15.93
CA ARG A 253 20.13 -13.42 16.83
C ARG A 253 20.69 -12.16 16.18
N ALA A 254 21.09 -12.24 14.90
CA ALA A 254 21.68 -11.10 14.21
C ALA A 254 20.63 -10.02 13.93
N SER A 255 19.43 -10.43 13.53
CA SER A 255 18.30 -9.53 13.29
C SER A 255 17.86 -8.86 14.61
N GLN A 256 17.68 -9.63 15.69
CA GLN A 256 17.38 -9.08 17.02
C GLN A 256 18.41 -8.06 17.48
N ARG A 257 19.71 -8.38 17.40
CA ARG A 257 20.77 -7.45 17.77
C ARG A 257 20.69 -6.16 16.95
N ARG A 258 20.38 -6.24 15.66
CA ARG A 258 20.22 -5.07 14.78
C ARG A 258 19.08 -4.17 15.26
N PHE A 259 17.89 -4.74 15.48
CA PHE A 259 16.73 -3.99 15.97
C PHE A 259 16.98 -3.38 17.37
N GLN A 260 17.61 -4.12 18.28
CA GLN A 260 17.98 -3.62 19.60
C GLN A 260 18.94 -2.43 19.52
N ARG A 261 19.99 -2.51 18.69
CA ARG A 261 20.93 -1.41 18.52
C ARG A 261 20.27 -0.18 17.89
N LEU A 262 19.39 -0.38 16.90
CA LEU A 262 18.64 0.71 16.28
C LEU A 262 17.70 1.40 17.26
N ALA A 263 16.96 0.63 18.05
CA ALA A 263 16.07 1.14 19.09
C ALA A 263 16.84 1.93 20.15
N ARG A 264 17.94 1.37 20.67
CA ARG A 264 18.84 2.06 21.62
C ARG A 264 19.41 3.35 21.07
N GLY A 265 19.90 3.33 19.82
CA GLY A 265 20.47 4.52 19.17
C GLY A 265 19.47 5.66 19.01
N ARG A 266 18.17 5.36 19.04
CA ARG A 266 17.08 6.33 18.97
C ARG A 266 16.35 6.54 20.30
N GLU A 267 16.82 5.93 21.38
CA GLU A 267 16.18 5.99 22.70
C GLU A 267 14.70 5.51 22.68
N ILE A 268 14.41 4.50 21.86
CA ILE A 268 13.08 3.91 21.72
C ILE A 268 13.03 2.58 22.49
N ASP A 269 11.97 2.35 23.24
CA ASP A 269 11.70 1.04 23.84
C ASP A 269 11.16 0.08 22.78
N LEU A 270 12.00 -0.89 22.36
CA LEU A 270 11.65 -1.88 21.34
C LEU A 270 10.43 -2.73 21.72
N ARG A 271 10.12 -2.87 23.02
CA ARG A 271 8.99 -3.70 23.51
C ARG A 271 7.63 -3.10 23.17
N GLU A 272 7.58 -1.79 23.00
CA GLU A 272 6.36 -1.04 22.69
C GLU A 272 6.08 -0.95 21.18
N LEU A 273 6.99 -1.46 20.34
CA LEU A 273 6.85 -1.34 18.89
C LEU A 273 6.03 -2.49 18.30
N PRO A 274 5.04 -2.20 17.42
CA PRO A 274 4.24 -3.22 16.74
C PRO A 274 5.03 -3.86 15.57
N ILE A 275 6.13 -4.55 15.89
CA ILE A 275 7.02 -5.22 14.91
C ILE A 275 6.90 -6.73 15.06
N LYS A 276 6.54 -7.41 13.97
CA LYS A 276 6.66 -8.87 13.84
C LYS A 276 7.96 -9.21 13.12
N LEU A 277 8.72 -10.18 13.62
CA LEU A 277 9.97 -10.63 13.01
C LEU A 277 9.97 -12.14 12.80
N SER A 278 10.20 -12.57 11.57
CA SER A 278 10.35 -13.97 11.19
C SER A 278 11.73 -14.18 10.58
N ALA A 279 12.61 -14.89 11.30
CA ALA A 279 13.97 -15.17 10.84
C ALA A 279 14.10 -16.59 10.29
N LEU A 280 14.74 -16.67 9.13
CA LEU A 280 14.93 -17.84 8.28
C LEU A 280 13.64 -18.67 8.12
N PRO A 281 12.51 -18.07 7.71
CA PRO A 281 11.30 -18.85 7.50
C PRO A 281 11.51 -19.93 6.44
N ARG A 282 10.83 -21.06 6.65
CA ARG A 282 10.81 -22.16 5.67
C ARG A 282 10.08 -21.74 4.40
N MET A 283 8.98 -21.00 4.53
CA MET A 283 8.19 -20.46 3.42
C MET A 283 9.05 -19.54 2.54
N LYS A 284 9.05 -19.78 1.23
CA LYS A 284 9.73 -19.03 0.16
C LYS A 284 8.70 -18.50 -0.84
N LEU A 285 9.09 -17.54 -1.67
CA LEU A 285 8.23 -17.06 -2.76
C LEU A 285 8.04 -18.12 -3.85
N THR A 286 8.96 -19.07 -3.97
CA THR A 286 8.89 -20.21 -4.89
C THR A 286 7.95 -21.32 -4.43
N ASP A 287 7.45 -21.27 -3.20
CA ASP A 287 6.55 -22.31 -2.70
C ASP A 287 5.17 -22.16 -3.35
N PRO A 288 4.48 -23.26 -3.74
CA PRO A 288 3.13 -23.18 -4.32
C PRO A 288 2.10 -22.49 -3.41
N ARG A 289 2.36 -22.44 -2.10
CA ARG A 289 1.51 -21.81 -1.08
C ARG A 289 1.99 -20.40 -0.69
N ALA A 290 2.97 -19.84 -1.41
CA ALA A 290 3.58 -18.55 -1.09
C ALA A 290 2.51 -17.45 -1.04
N ARG A 291 1.66 -17.35 -2.06
CA ARG A 291 0.59 -16.34 -2.15
C ARG A 291 -0.23 -16.28 -0.85
N ASP A 292 -0.81 -17.40 -0.42
CA ASP A 292 -1.63 -17.46 0.79
C ASP A 292 -0.83 -17.17 2.07
N ALA A 293 0.41 -17.65 2.14
CA ALA A 293 1.26 -17.43 3.31
C ALA A 293 1.66 -15.96 3.45
N PHE A 294 2.00 -15.30 2.34
CA PHE A 294 2.32 -13.87 2.32
C PHE A 294 1.08 -13.00 2.49
N MET A 295 -0.10 -13.41 2.01
CA MET A 295 -1.38 -12.76 2.35
C MET A 295 -1.62 -12.75 3.86
N ARG A 296 -1.48 -13.90 4.53
CA ARG A 296 -1.60 -13.96 5.99
C ARG A 296 -0.51 -13.16 6.73
N ALA A 297 0.69 -13.07 6.16
CA ALA A 297 1.77 -12.28 6.75
C ALA A 297 1.54 -10.77 6.58
N GLY A 298 0.88 -10.35 5.50
CA GLY A 298 0.52 -8.97 5.21
C GLY A 298 -0.75 -8.49 5.91
N ASP A 299 -1.63 -9.39 6.33
CA ASP A 299 -2.88 -9.04 7.00
C ASP A 299 -2.65 -8.24 8.30
N GLY A 300 -3.28 -7.07 8.39
CA GLY A 300 -3.09 -6.10 9.47
C GLY A 300 -1.67 -5.50 9.57
N VAL A 301 -0.83 -5.64 8.54
CA VAL A 301 0.51 -5.05 8.46
C VAL A 301 0.49 -3.91 7.44
N GLU A 302 1.03 -2.76 7.81
CA GLU A 302 1.09 -1.59 6.93
C GLU A 302 2.42 -1.54 6.16
N LEU A 303 3.51 -2.03 6.75
CA LEU A 303 4.83 -2.10 6.12
C LEU A 303 5.48 -3.45 6.37
N ALA A 304 5.90 -4.14 5.32
CA ALA A 304 6.65 -5.39 5.42
C ALA A 304 7.96 -5.31 4.64
N VAL A 305 9.05 -5.79 5.26
CA VAL A 305 10.36 -5.91 4.60
C VAL A 305 10.69 -7.37 4.34
N LEU A 306 11.15 -7.67 3.12
CA LEU A 306 11.68 -8.97 2.72
C LEU A 306 13.21 -8.87 2.51
N ASP A 307 13.98 -9.48 3.42
CA ASP A 307 15.45 -9.47 3.41
C ASP A 307 16.01 -10.90 3.24
N SER A 308 16.47 -11.35 2.08
CA SER A 308 16.57 -10.66 0.80
C SER A 308 15.79 -11.41 -0.29
N PHE A 309 15.54 -10.71 -1.40
CA PHE A 309 14.83 -11.28 -2.55
C PHE A 309 15.47 -12.58 -3.04
N ARG A 310 16.80 -12.57 -3.22
CA ARG A 310 17.60 -13.73 -3.65
C ARG A 310 17.33 -14.97 -2.79
N ALA A 311 17.33 -14.80 -1.47
CA ALA A 311 17.13 -15.89 -0.52
C ALA A 311 15.66 -16.33 -0.37
N SER A 312 14.73 -15.49 -0.84
CA SER A 312 13.30 -15.81 -0.91
C SER A 312 12.90 -16.55 -2.19
N THR A 313 13.75 -16.54 -3.23
CA THR A 313 13.51 -17.22 -4.51
C THR A 313 14.62 -18.25 -4.83
N PRO A 314 14.83 -19.26 -3.98
CA PRO A 314 15.90 -20.24 -4.18
C PRO A 314 15.72 -21.01 -5.49
N GLY A 315 16.82 -21.26 -6.20
CA GLY A 315 16.82 -22.05 -7.44
C GLY A 315 16.38 -21.30 -8.70
N VAL A 316 15.93 -20.05 -8.59
CA VAL A 316 15.55 -19.22 -9.75
C VAL A 316 16.75 -18.41 -10.22
N ASP A 317 16.95 -18.27 -11.53
CA ASP A 317 17.93 -17.34 -12.10
C ASP A 317 17.35 -15.91 -12.12
N GLU A 318 18.01 -14.95 -11.48
CA GLU A 318 17.57 -13.55 -11.44
C GLU A 318 17.65 -12.86 -12.82
N ASN A 319 18.35 -13.46 -13.78
CA ASN A 319 18.42 -12.99 -15.15
C ASN A 319 17.25 -13.49 -16.02
N ASP A 320 16.51 -14.50 -15.56
CA ASP A 320 15.32 -15.00 -16.24
C ASP A 320 14.15 -14.02 -16.04
N SER A 321 13.36 -13.76 -17.08
CA SER A 321 12.11 -12.99 -16.96
C SER A 321 11.10 -13.62 -16.01
N ALA A 322 11.13 -14.94 -15.80
CA ALA A 322 10.23 -15.66 -14.89
C ALA A 322 10.41 -15.25 -13.41
N ILE A 323 11.54 -14.63 -13.04
CA ILE A 323 11.75 -14.08 -11.69
C ILE A 323 10.69 -13.03 -11.31
N ARG A 324 10.07 -12.40 -12.31
CA ARG A 324 9.01 -11.39 -12.13
C ARG A 324 7.78 -11.96 -11.45
N ASP A 325 7.44 -13.24 -11.70
CA ASP A 325 6.23 -13.86 -11.16
C ASP A 325 6.20 -13.78 -9.61
N TYR A 326 7.37 -13.84 -8.98
CA TYR A 326 7.51 -13.73 -7.52
C TYR A 326 7.33 -12.31 -6.98
N VAL A 327 7.59 -11.29 -7.81
CA VAL A 327 7.25 -9.89 -7.49
C VAL A 327 5.75 -9.67 -7.64
N ASP A 328 5.15 -10.27 -8.66
CA ASP A 328 3.71 -10.17 -8.92
C ASP A 328 2.89 -10.84 -7.80
N VAL A 329 3.41 -11.89 -7.14
CA VAL A 329 2.84 -12.42 -5.88
C VAL A 329 2.78 -11.33 -4.79
N LEU A 330 3.85 -10.56 -4.59
CA LEU A 330 3.87 -9.50 -3.57
C LEU A 330 2.97 -8.31 -3.95
N LEU A 331 2.87 -7.98 -5.23
CA LEU A 331 1.89 -7.00 -5.74
C LEU A 331 0.46 -7.45 -5.41
N GLU A 332 0.09 -8.69 -5.75
CA GLU A 332 -1.26 -9.20 -5.46
C GLU A 332 -1.55 -9.19 -3.95
N VAL A 333 -0.58 -9.60 -3.12
CA VAL A 333 -0.70 -9.52 -1.67
C VAL A 333 -0.92 -8.08 -1.23
N SER A 334 -0.19 -7.12 -1.79
CA SER A 334 -0.33 -5.70 -1.47
C SER A 334 -1.72 -5.17 -1.83
N GLU A 335 -2.22 -5.45 -3.05
CA GLU A 335 -3.56 -5.03 -3.50
C GLU A 335 -4.67 -5.59 -2.60
N ARG A 336 -4.53 -6.85 -2.16
CA ARG A 336 -5.55 -7.52 -1.33
C ARG A 336 -5.52 -7.11 0.14
N THR A 337 -4.35 -6.78 0.69
CA THR A 337 -4.19 -6.55 2.15
C THR A 337 -3.86 -5.11 2.51
N GLY A 338 -3.50 -4.27 1.55
CA GLY A 338 -3.02 -2.91 1.78
C GLY A 338 -1.61 -2.82 2.36
N VAL A 339 -0.85 -3.91 2.44
CA VAL A 339 0.53 -3.88 2.97
C VAL A 339 1.49 -3.24 1.98
N THR A 340 2.37 -2.35 2.43
CA THR A 340 3.49 -1.84 1.63
C THR A 340 4.68 -2.79 1.72
N TRP A 341 5.12 -3.36 0.60
CA TRP A 341 6.32 -4.21 0.56
C TRP A 341 7.58 -3.42 0.22
N VAL A 342 8.64 -3.64 1.00
CA VAL A 342 10.01 -3.21 0.69
C VAL A 342 10.91 -4.44 0.56
N VAL A 343 11.50 -4.62 -0.61
CA VAL A 343 12.27 -5.81 -0.97
C VAL A 343 13.75 -5.46 -1.09
N LEU A 344 14.61 -6.17 -0.35
CA LEU A 344 16.05 -5.96 -0.45
C LEU A 344 16.62 -6.81 -1.57
N HIS A 345 17.18 -6.15 -2.57
CA HIS A 345 17.65 -6.79 -3.80
C HIS A 345 19.16 -6.54 -3.97
N HIS A 346 19.89 -7.60 -4.35
CA HIS A 346 21.32 -7.50 -4.62
C HIS A 346 21.54 -7.13 -6.08
N CYS A 347 22.35 -6.10 -6.33
CA CYS A 347 22.78 -5.82 -7.70
C CYS A 347 24.00 -6.66 -8.04
N GLY A 348 24.00 -7.25 -9.24
CA GLY A 348 25.19 -7.84 -9.83
C GLY A 348 26.31 -6.80 -10.02
N LYS A 349 27.56 -7.26 -10.08
CA LYS A 349 28.68 -6.37 -10.46
C LYS A 349 28.48 -5.96 -11.92
N THR A 350 28.43 -4.67 -12.21
CA THR A 350 28.51 -4.19 -13.59
C THR A 350 29.83 -4.63 -14.21
N ARG A 351 29.78 -5.28 -15.37
CA ARG A 351 30.96 -5.47 -16.22
C ARG A 351 31.43 -4.09 -16.70
N ASP A 352 32.75 -3.89 -16.70
CA ASP A 352 33.44 -2.59 -16.71
C ASP A 352 32.91 -1.55 -17.72
N GLY A 353 32.72 -0.30 -17.25
CA GLY A 353 32.88 0.91 -18.07
C GLY A 353 31.67 1.80 -18.36
N HIS A 354 30.42 1.35 -18.17
CA HIS A 354 29.24 2.19 -18.43
C HIS A 354 28.33 2.34 -17.20
N GLU A 355 28.40 3.50 -16.55
CA GLU A 355 27.66 3.87 -15.34
C GLU A 355 26.24 4.40 -15.61
N ASP A 356 25.43 3.73 -16.44
CA ASP A 356 24.00 4.02 -16.40
C ASP A 356 23.39 3.33 -15.18
N GLY A 357 22.92 4.11 -14.20
CA GLY A 357 22.26 3.58 -12.99
C GLY A 357 21.07 2.67 -13.32
N ARG A 358 20.45 2.82 -14.50
CA ARG A 358 19.40 1.92 -15.00
C ARG A 358 19.93 0.55 -15.41
N GLN A 359 21.22 0.44 -15.73
CA GLN A 359 21.86 -0.83 -16.10
C GLN A 359 22.50 -1.57 -14.92
N LYS A 360 22.74 -0.89 -13.79
CA LYS A 360 23.28 -1.50 -12.55
C LYS A 360 22.32 -2.53 -11.94
N GLY A 361 21.02 -2.34 -12.14
CA GLY A 361 19.96 -3.26 -11.72
C GLY A 361 19.63 -4.37 -12.72
N ARG A 362 20.48 -4.66 -13.72
CA ARG A 362 20.26 -5.75 -14.70
C ARG A 362 20.39 -7.16 -14.08
N GLY A 363 19.57 -7.47 -13.07
CA GLY A 363 18.71 -8.66 -13.17
C GLY A 363 17.65 -8.37 -14.23
N SER A 364 16.88 -9.37 -14.68
CA SER A 364 15.94 -9.22 -15.81
C SER A 364 15.22 -7.85 -15.83
N SER A 365 15.17 -7.16 -16.99
CA SER A 365 14.44 -5.88 -17.12
C SER A 365 12.99 -5.96 -16.61
N ALA A 366 12.43 -7.17 -16.64
CA ALA A 366 11.14 -7.51 -16.05
C ALA A 366 11.04 -7.15 -14.55
N LEU A 367 12.11 -7.29 -13.76
CA LEU A 367 12.12 -6.87 -12.35
C LEU A 367 12.00 -5.37 -12.20
N PHE A 368 12.79 -4.61 -12.98
CA PHE A 368 12.74 -3.14 -12.92
C PHE A 368 11.34 -2.63 -13.27
N ASP A 369 10.66 -3.26 -14.23
CA ASP A 369 9.29 -2.93 -14.62
C ASP A 369 8.25 -3.30 -13.55
N ALA A 370 8.48 -4.41 -12.84
CA ALA A 370 7.60 -4.91 -11.78
C ALA A 370 7.68 -4.07 -10.48
N TRP A 371 8.84 -3.50 -10.14
CA TRP A 371 8.97 -2.65 -8.95
C TRP A 371 8.11 -1.37 -9.05
N GLY A 372 7.54 -0.91 -7.93
CA GLY A 372 6.84 0.37 -7.84
C GLY A 372 7.84 1.51 -7.70
N THR A 373 8.68 1.42 -6.67
CA THR A 373 9.73 2.39 -6.36
C THR A 373 11.07 1.69 -6.34
N VAL A 374 12.15 2.31 -6.85
CA VAL A 374 13.50 1.73 -6.82
C VAL A 374 14.50 2.72 -6.25
N PHE A 375 15.19 2.30 -5.18
CA PHE A 375 16.29 3.01 -4.56
C PHE A 375 17.61 2.31 -4.82
N ASP A 376 18.55 2.99 -5.48
CA ASP A 376 19.93 2.53 -5.65
C ASP A 376 20.83 3.12 -4.55
N PHE A 377 21.55 2.25 -3.85
CA PHE A 377 22.48 2.60 -2.79
C PHE A 377 23.91 2.42 -3.29
N ALA A 378 24.59 3.54 -3.53
CA ALA A 378 25.98 3.58 -3.93
C ALA A 378 26.89 3.88 -2.73
N LYS A 379 28.05 3.21 -2.67
CA LYS A 379 29.06 3.48 -1.64
C LYS A 379 29.71 4.84 -1.90
N GLU A 380 29.69 5.72 -0.90
CA GLU A 380 30.46 6.97 -0.89
C GLU A 380 31.70 6.84 -0.01
N SER A 381 31.51 6.30 1.20
CA SER A 381 32.58 5.95 2.14
C SER A 381 32.19 4.68 2.90
N ASP A 382 32.92 4.29 3.95
CA ASP A 382 32.52 3.12 4.74
C ASP A 382 31.20 3.33 5.48
N ALA A 383 30.99 4.51 6.08
CA ALA A 383 29.78 4.86 6.83
C ALA A 383 28.66 5.50 5.99
N ILE A 384 28.98 6.05 4.81
CA ILE A 384 28.05 6.85 4.01
C ILE A 384 27.64 6.10 2.74
N ARG A 385 26.34 6.13 2.43
CA ARG A 385 25.76 5.67 1.17
C ARG A 385 25.01 6.80 0.49
N ARG A 386 25.20 6.96 -0.81
CA ARG A 386 24.34 7.79 -1.64
C ARG A 386 23.11 6.98 -2.01
N VAL A 387 21.92 7.54 -1.78
CA VAL A 387 20.63 6.97 -2.12
C VAL A 387 20.06 7.75 -3.30
N SER A 388 19.79 7.05 -4.40
CA SER A 388 19.18 7.64 -5.60
C SER A 388 17.90 6.91 -5.94
N MET A 389 16.81 7.66 -6.15
CA MET A 389 15.56 7.08 -6.66
C MET A 389 15.66 6.95 -8.19
N THR A 390 15.68 5.72 -8.68
CA THR A 390 15.77 5.43 -10.12
C THR A 390 14.41 5.16 -10.75
N LYS A 391 13.40 4.85 -9.93
CA LYS A 391 11.99 4.71 -10.32
C LYS A 391 11.08 5.27 -9.23
N CYS A 392 10.08 6.03 -9.65
CA CYS A 392 9.06 6.63 -8.77
C CYS A 392 7.84 5.73 -8.70
N HIS A 393 7.13 5.78 -7.56
CA HIS A 393 5.84 5.13 -7.43
C HIS A 393 4.86 5.65 -8.50
N PRO A 394 3.99 4.80 -9.09
CA PRO A 394 3.05 5.24 -10.13
C PRO A 394 2.14 6.41 -9.72
N GLU A 395 1.78 6.49 -8.44
CA GLU A 395 0.92 7.54 -7.89
C GLU A 395 1.69 8.76 -7.33
N ALA A 396 3.02 8.80 -7.46
CA ALA A 396 3.81 9.91 -6.94
C ALA A 396 3.80 11.12 -7.88
N ALA A 397 3.87 12.33 -7.30
CA ALA A 397 3.89 13.59 -8.04
C ALA A 397 5.22 13.90 -8.77
N GLY A 398 6.27 13.11 -8.55
CA GLY A 398 7.58 13.31 -9.19
C GLY A 398 8.73 12.66 -8.43
N PRO A 399 9.96 12.67 -8.97
CA PRO A 399 11.11 12.03 -8.34
C PRO A 399 11.60 12.76 -7.09
N ILE A 400 12.22 11.99 -6.18
CA ILE A 400 12.91 12.55 -5.02
C ILE A 400 14.37 12.82 -5.40
N ALA A 401 14.88 13.99 -5.02
CA ALA A 401 16.28 14.34 -5.20
C ALA A 401 17.19 13.32 -4.48
N PRO A 402 18.33 12.93 -5.07
CA PRO A 402 19.28 12.06 -4.39
C PRO A 402 19.72 12.65 -3.04
N PHE A 403 19.92 11.77 -2.07
CA PHE A 403 20.39 12.13 -0.74
C PHE A 403 21.41 11.13 -0.25
N PHE A 404 21.94 11.35 0.95
CA PHE A 404 22.88 10.43 1.58
C PHE A 404 22.31 9.90 2.88
N ILE A 405 22.71 8.68 3.23
CA ILE A 405 22.52 8.15 4.57
C ILE A 405 23.88 7.86 5.20
N GLU A 406 24.00 8.15 6.48
CA GLU A 406 25.18 7.88 7.30
C GLU A 406 24.81 6.94 8.44
N VAL A 407 25.60 5.88 8.61
CA VAL A 407 25.49 4.98 9.76
C VAL A 407 26.43 5.45 10.86
N VAL A 408 25.88 5.75 12.03
CA VAL A 408 26.63 6.26 13.18
C VAL A 408 26.37 5.39 14.39
N ASP A 409 27.43 4.85 15.00
CA ASP A 409 27.34 4.16 16.28
C ASP A 409 27.07 5.16 17.40
N VAL A 410 26.25 4.75 18.38
CA VAL A 410 25.88 5.56 19.54
C VAL A 410 26.40 4.88 20.80
N ALA A 411 27.32 5.55 21.49
CA ALA A 411 27.89 5.07 22.73
C ALA A 411 26.88 5.15 23.87
N GLN A 412 26.73 4.07 24.64
CA GLN A 412 25.92 4.03 25.87
C GLN A 412 26.58 3.12 26.89
N GLU A 413 26.54 3.50 28.17
CA GLU A 413 27.02 2.66 29.29
C GLU A 413 28.46 2.13 29.12
N GLY A 414 29.33 2.90 28.46
CA GLY A 414 30.72 2.52 28.20
C GLY A 414 30.93 1.59 27.00
N ASP A 415 29.88 1.14 26.30
CA ASP A 415 30.00 0.46 25.00
C ASP A 415 29.85 1.47 23.85
N PRO A 416 30.92 1.75 23.07
CA PRO A 416 30.89 2.72 21.98
C PRO A 416 29.97 2.33 20.81
N THR A 417 29.52 1.07 20.77
CA THR A 417 28.68 0.51 19.72
C THR A 417 27.32 0.02 20.23
N ALA A 418 26.93 0.41 21.45
CA ALA A 418 25.71 -0.04 22.11
C ALA A 418 24.45 0.20 21.26
N GLY A 419 24.36 1.38 20.64
CA GLY A 419 23.33 1.78 19.70
C GLY A 419 23.87 2.06 18.30
N VAL A 420 22.97 2.19 17.34
CA VAL A 420 23.29 2.65 15.98
C VAL A 420 22.13 3.48 15.43
N VAL A 421 22.44 4.53 14.67
CA VAL A 421 21.46 5.35 13.97
C VAL A 421 21.82 5.47 12.49
N VAL A 422 20.79 5.49 11.65
CA VAL A 422 20.92 5.85 10.24
C VAL A 422 20.36 7.27 10.07
N ARG A 423 21.22 8.20 9.62
CA ARG A 423 20.91 9.64 9.51
C ARG A 423 20.87 10.07 8.05
N TYR A 424 19.90 10.90 7.72
CA TYR A 424 19.87 11.63 6.46
C TYR A 424 21.03 12.65 6.42
N ARG A 425 21.63 12.79 5.24
CA ARG A 425 22.62 13.82 4.93
C ARG A 425 22.33 14.43 3.56
N THR A 426 22.51 15.75 3.45
CA THR A 426 22.50 16.44 2.14
C THR A 426 23.84 16.28 1.43
N ASP A 427 23.90 16.62 0.14
CA ASP A 427 25.17 16.64 -0.60
C ASP A 427 26.16 17.62 0.04
N GLU A 428 25.70 18.79 0.52
CA GLU A 428 26.55 19.78 1.19
C GLU A 428 27.09 19.27 2.52
N GLN A 429 26.38 18.38 3.24
CA GLN A 429 26.87 17.82 4.49
C GLN A 429 27.96 16.75 4.27
N VAL A 430 27.85 15.96 3.19
CA VAL A 430 28.82 14.91 2.86
C VAL A 430 30.01 15.48 2.08
N ARG A 431 29.73 16.44 1.20
CA ARG A 431 30.67 17.09 0.30
C ARG A 431 30.55 18.60 0.50
N PRO A 432 31.00 19.11 1.65
CA PRO A 432 30.92 20.54 1.93
C PRO A 432 31.55 21.33 0.79
N PRO A 433 30.90 22.42 0.34
CA PRO A 433 31.46 23.25 -0.70
C PRO A 433 32.85 23.67 -0.25
N LYS A 434 33.85 23.48 -1.11
CA LYS A 434 35.21 23.92 -0.82
C LYS A 434 35.14 25.40 -0.45
N PRO A 435 35.71 25.82 0.69
CA PRO A 435 35.71 27.23 1.05
C PRO A 435 36.28 28.01 -0.13
N VAL A 436 35.54 29.02 -0.56
CA VAL A 436 35.97 29.84 -1.69
C VAL A 436 37.25 30.54 -1.23
N THR A 437 38.36 30.18 -1.85
CA THR A 437 39.64 30.81 -1.54
C THR A 437 39.59 32.26 -2.00
N ALA A 438 40.35 33.16 -1.36
CA ALA A 438 40.45 34.55 -1.80
C ALA A 438 40.80 34.66 -3.30
N SER A 439 41.62 33.74 -3.79
CA SER A 439 41.98 33.60 -5.21
C SER A 439 40.79 33.27 -6.11
N LEU A 440 39.87 32.41 -5.65
CA LEU A 440 38.64 32.09 -6.38
C LEU A 440 37.63 33.25 -6.33
N GLU A 441 37.55 34.01 -5.24
CA GLU A 441 36.73 35.24 -5.19
C GLU A 441 37.21 36.26 -6.22
N THR A 442 38.52 36.51 -6.31
CA THR A 442 39.09 37.40 -7.34
C THR A 442 38.78 36.89 -8.75
N ASP A 443 38.80 35.59 -8.98
CA ASP A 443 38.43 35.01 -10.28
C ASP A 443 36.92 35.19 -10.58
N ILE A 444 36.06 35.05 -9.58
CA ILE A 444 34.62 35.30 -9.70
C ILE A 444 34.36 36.76 -10.09
N GLU A 445 34.99 37.71 -9.40
CA GLU A 445 34.87 39.15 -9.71
C GLU A 445 35.33 39.46 -11.14
N ARG A 446 36.43 38.86 -11.59
CA ARG A 446 36.92 39.00 -12.97
C ARG A 446 35.94 38.44 -13.99
N VAL A 447 35.36 37.27 -13.72
CA VAL A 447 34.32 36.65 -14.57
C VAL A 447 33.07 37.53 -14.67
N VAL A 448 32.55 37.98 -13.53
CA VAL A 448 31.34 38.82 -13.47
C VAL A 448 31.62 40.17 -14.16
N GLY A 449 32.76 40.79 -13.90
CA GLY A 449 33.16 42.05 -14.52
C GLY A 449 33.37 41.94 -16.03
N ALA A 450 33.93 40.83 -16.52
CA ALA A 450 34.06 40.58 -17.96
C ALA A 450 32.70 40.45 -18.64
N LEU A 451 31.77 39.67 -18.05
CA LEU A 451 30.40 39.56 -18.55
C LEU A 451 29.61 40.87 -18.45
N ALA A 452 29.83 41.68 -17.42
CA ALA A 452 29.20 42.99 -17.28
C ALA A 452 29.61 43.95 -18.40
N ARG A 453 30.89 43.91 -18.82
CA ARG A 453 31.41 44.74 -19.91
C ARG A 453 30.89 44.31 -21.27
N GLU A 454 30.89 43.01 -21.55
CA GLU A 454 30.45 42.48 -22.86
C GLU A 454 28.94 42.28 -22.97
N GLY A 455 28.21 42.36 -21.86
CA GLY A 455 26.76 42.16 -21.78
C GLY A 455 26.33 40.69 -21.83
N ARG A 456 26.95 39.86 -22.70
CA ARG A 456 26.68 38.42 -22.77
C ARG A 456 27.83 37.60 -23.36
N SER A 457 27.82 36.29 -23.13
CA SER A 457 28.72 35.33 -23.78
C SER A 457 27.98 34.03 -24.12
N THR A 458 28.44 33.32 -25.15
CA THR A 458 27.82 32.07 -25.64
C THR A 458 28.48 30.79 -25.13
N SER A 459 29.58 30.89 -24.38
CA SER A 459 30.24 29.71 -23.78
C SER A 459 31.01 30.06 -22.52
N ILE A 460 31.18 29.06 -21.64
CA ILE A 460 32.00 29.20 -20.45
C ILE A 460 33.44 29.56 -20.82
N ASP A 461 34.01 28.92 -21.85
CA ASP A 461 35.39 29.16 -22.24
C ASP A 461 35.60 30.57 -22.80
N ALA A 462 34.62 31.12 -23.52
CA ALA A 462 34.64 32.51 -23.96
C ALA A 462 34.59 33.49 -22.77
N ILE A 463 33.77 33.23 -21.75
CA ILE A 463 33.76 34.04 -20.52
C ILE A 463 35.13 34.02 -19.84
N VAL A 464 35.75 32.84 -19.75
CA VAL A 464 37.06 32.67 -19.10
C VAL A 464 38.16 33.37 -19.88
N ALA A 465 38.12 33.31 -21.22
CA ALA A 465 39.02 34.06 -22.09
C ALA A 465 38.85 35.58 -21.90
N LEU A 466 37.61 36.08 -21.89
CA LEU A 466 37.30 37.50 -21.63
C LEU A 466 37.77 37.97 -20.25
N ALA A 467 37.75 37.09 -19.25
CA ALA A 467 38.20 37.39 -17.90
C ALA A 467 39.74 37.32 -17.73
N GLY A 468 40.48 36.82 -18.73
CA GLY A 468 41.93 36.66 -18.67
C GLY A 468 42.39 35.66 -17.59
N ILE A 469 41.61 34.60 -17.34
CA ILE A 469 41.89 33.61 -16.29
C ILE A 469 42.31 32.29 -16.95
N ASN A 470 43.16 31.51 -16.27
CA ASN A 470 43.43 30.13 -16.67
C ASN A 470 42.14 29.31 -16.75
N LEU A 471 42.00 28.50 -17.80
CA LEU A 471 40.77 27.78 -18.12
C LEU A 471 40.20 26.95 -16.95
N GLY A 472 41.05 26.24 -16.20
CA GLY A 472 40.62 25.41 -15.08
C GLY A 472 40.03 26.22 -13.93
N ARG A 473 40.71 27.31 -13.56
CA ARG A 473 40.26 28.24 -12.51
C ARG A 473 39.02 29.02 -12.94
N GLY A 474 39.03 29.54 -14.17
CA GLY A 474 37.91 30.30 -14.72
C GLY A 474 36.63 29.47 -14.81
N ARG A 475 36.70 28.19 -15.22
CA ARG A 475 35.52 27.30 -15.22
C ARG A 475 34.94 27.12 -13.82
N SER A 476 35.78 27.00 -12.80
CA SER A 476 35.34 26.92 -11.40
C SER A 476 34.67 28.23 -10.95
N ALA A 477 35.25 29.38 -11.32
CA ALA A 477 34.69 30.69 -11.02
C ALA A 477 33.32 30.92 -11.68
N VAL A 478 33.17 30.58 -12.98
CA VAL A 478 31.88 30.67 -13.70
C VAL A 478 30.81 29.80 -13.04
N ARG A 479 31.12 28.54 -12.70
CA ARG A 479 30.15 27.65 -12.00
C ARG A 479 29.73 28.20 -10.64
N THR A 480 30.68 28.75 -9.89
CA THR A 480 30.41 29.34 -8.57
C THR A 480 29.60 30.64 -8.71
N ALA A 481 29.86 31.45 -9.72
CA ALA A 481 29.07 32.65 -10.01
C ALA A 481 27.62 32.30 -10.43
N LEU A 482 27.43 31.21 -11.20
CA LEU A 482 26.10 30.67 -11.54
C LEU A 482 25.35 30.21 -10.29
N SER A 483 26.00 29.42 -9.42
CA SER A 483 25.35 28.91 -8.20
C SER A 483 25.01 30.02 -7.20
N ARG A 484 25.77 31.12 -7.19
CA ARG A 484 25.49 32.34 -6.41
C ARG A 484 24.43 33.26 -7.03
N GLY A 485 23.94 32.96 -8.23
CA GLY A 485 23.02 33.82 -8.97
C GLY A 485 23.62 35.19 -9.34
N GLN A 486 24.95 35.28 -9.46
CA GLN A 486 25.64 36.49 -9.93
C GLN A 486 25.64 36.57 -11.46
N ILE A 487 25.62 35.40 -12.10
CA ILE A 487 25.40 35.25 -13.54
C ILE A 487 24.27 34.25 -13.73
N GLU A 488 23.52 34.39 -14.82
CA GLU A 488 22.47 33.45 -15.20
C GLU A 488 22.75 32.85 -16.58
N ARG A 489 22.26 31.63 -16.78
CA ARG A 489 22.31 30.93 -18.07
C ARG A 489 20.92 30.92 -18.69
N LEU A 490 20.79 31.60 -19.81
CA LEU A 490 19.63 31.58 -20.69
C LEU A 490 19.90 30.66 -21.89
N GLY A 491 18.88 30.37 -22.70
CA GLY A 491 19.01 29.57 -23.90
C GLY A 491 19.05 28.05 -23.64
N THR A 492 19.48 27.28 -24.64
CA THR A 492 19.41 25.81 -24.61
C THR A 492 20.74 25.19 -24.14
N ALA A 493 20.75 23.86 -24.00
CA ALA A 493 21.99 23.12 -23.78
C ALA A 493 23.02 23.35 -24.90
N ARG A 494 22.54 23.47 -26.15
CA ARG A 494 23.35 23.63 -27.36
C ARG A 494 23.74 25.08 -27.66
N ASP A 495 22.90 26.03 -27.26
CA ASP A 495 23.12 27.47 -27.49
C ASP A 495 22.85 28.25 -26.19
N PRO A 496 23.79 28.20 -25.22
CA PRO A 496 23.64 28.90 -23.96
C PRO A 496 24.05 30.35 -24.08
N ILE A 497 23.31 31.24 -23.44
CA ILE A 497 23.64 32.66 -23.30
C ILE A 497 23.86 32.96 -21.83
N PHE A 498 25.07 33.39 -21.46
CA PHE A 498 25.42 33.78 -20.12
C PHE A 498 25.42 35.30 -20.01
N ARG A 499 24.79 35.85 -18.97
CA ARG A 499 24.83 37.29 -18.65
C ARG A 499 24.89 37.50 -17.15
N VAL A 500 25.30 38.69 -16.74
CA VAL A 500 25.24 39.10 -15.32
C VAL A 500 23.78 39.20 -14.91
N CYS A 501 23.46 38.63 -13.75
CA CYS A 501 22.13 38.80 -13.18
C CYS A 501 22.07 40.24 -12.65
N VAL A 502 21.41 41.12 -13.39
CA VAL A 502 21.07 42.45 -12.89
C VAL A 502 19.99 42.23 -11.86
N ARG A 503 20.37 42.10 -10.58
CA ARG A 503 19.39 42.25 -9.51
C ARG A 503 18.90 43.69 -9.64
N THR A 504 17.74 43.89 -10.28
CA THR A 504 16.98 45.11 -10.07
C THR A 504 16.84 45.20 -8.56
N PRO A 505 17.35 46.24 -7.89
CA PRO A 505 17.10 46.41 -6.47
C PRO A 505 15.59 46.28 -6.33
N ILE A 506 15.14 45.26 -5.58
CA ILE A 506 13.73 45.13 -5.24
C ILE A 506 13.43 46.48 -4.60
N PRO A 507 12.57 47.33 -5.19
CA PRO A 507 12.21 48.58 -4.55
C PRO A 507 11.77 48.20 -3.14
N PRO A 508 12.26 48.89 -2.09
CA PRO A 508 11.93 48.53 -0.73
C PRO A 508 10.42 48.33 -0.68
N LEU A 509 9.99 47.12 -0.26
CA LEU A 509 8.59 46.84 0.03
C LEU A 509 8.18 47.97 0.96
N ASP A 510 7.38 48.89 0.43
CA ASP A 510 6.98 50.11 1.13
C ASP A 510 6.37 49.62 2.42
N ALA A 511 7.06 49.85 3.54
CA ALA A 511 6.63 49.43 4.85
C ALA A 511 5.35 50.22 5.11
N GLY A 512 4.22 49.60 4.76
CA GLY A 512 2.93 50.25 4.73
C GLY A 512 2.73 51.03 6.02
N ARG A 513 2.62 52.35 5.88
CA ARG A 513 1.94 53.15 6.89
C ARG A 513 0.60 52.45 7.18
N PRO A 514 0.18 52.34 8.44
CA PRO A 514 -1.18 51.94 8.76
C PRO A 514 -2.10 52.96 8.10
N GLY A 515 -2.71 52.57 6.99
CA GLY A 515 -3.71 53.35 6.27
C GLY A 515 -4.99 53.31 7.08
N ASP A 516 -5.13 54.30 7.96
CA ASP A 516 -6.42 54.77 8.46
C ASP A 516 -7.21 55.27 7.25
N GLY A 517 -8.35 54.66 6.95
CA GLY A 517 -9.07 54.98 5.71
C GLY A 517 -10.14 53.98 5.32
N THR A 518 -11.24 54.02 6.04
CA THR A 518 -12.59 53.78 5.56
C THR A 518 -12.75 53.97 4.04
N SER A 519 -13.00 52.89 3.30
CA SER A 519 -13.64 52.97 2.00
C SER A 519 -14.93 52.15 2.01
N SER A 520 -16.02 52.90 1.94
CA SER A 520 -17.37 52.42 1.74
C SER A 520 -17.48 51.68 0.42
N VAL A 521 -17.80 50.38 0.46
CA VAL A 521 -18.42 49.69 -0.66
C VAL A 521 -19.93 49.71 -0.45
N ARG A 522 -20.61 50.51 -1.26
CA ARG A 522 -22.05 50.42 -1.48
C ARG A 522 -22.37 49.12 -2.21
N GLY A 523 -23.34 48.38 -1.66
CA GLY A 523 -24.39 47.73 -2.45
C GLY A 523 -24.08 46.34 -2.99
N MET A 524 -24.30 45.31 -2.16
CA MET A 524 -25.00 44.12 -2.62
C MET A 524 -25.97 43.66 -1.54
N ASP A 525 -27.22 43.61 -1.96
CA ASP A 525 -28.44 43.42 -1.21
C ASP A 525 -28.61 41.92 -0.89
N VAL A 526 -28.67 41.57 0.40
CA VAL A 526 -29.12 40.25 0.86
C VAL A 526 -29.93 40.47 2.13
N SER A 527 -31.18 40.88 1.94
CA SER A 527 -32.23 40.65 2.92
C SER A 527 -33.20 39.63 2.34
N ASP A 528 -33.13 38.39 2.80
CA ASP A 528 -34.32 37.58 3.00
C ASP A 528 -34.04 36.41 3.96
N VAL A 529 -35.05 36.15 4.78
CA VAL A 529 -35.24 34.99 5.68
C VAL A 529 -34.67 35.11 7.11
N GLU A 530 -35.32 35.95 7.93
CA GLU A 530 -35.69 35.55 9.29
C GLU A 530 -37.19 35.17 9.31
N ARG A 531 -37.52 33.92 9.70
CA ARG A 531 -38.63 33.64 10.63
C ARG A 531 -38.76 32.16 11.03
N THR A 532 -38.95 31.96 12.34
CA THR A 532 -39.45 30.78 13.08
C THR A 532 -38.46 29.61 13.21
N SER A 533 -38.20 28.98 14.36
CA SER A 533 -39.03 28.60 15.51
C SER A 533 -38.09 28.15 16.67
N SER A 534 -38.17 28.72 17.87
CA SER A 534 -38.86 28.21 19.09
C SER A 534 -38.50 26.79 19.59
N GLY A 535 -38.02 26.71 20.84
CA GLY A 535 -37.99 25.50 21.70
C GLY A 535 -36.62 24.81 21.71
N ARG A 536 -36.00 24.40 22.84
CA ARG A 536 -36.50 24.06 24.18
C ARG A 536 -35.27 24.08 25.10
N ARG A 537 -35.32 24.86 26.20
CA ARG A 537 -34.36 24.74 27.31
C ARG A 537 -34.91 23.71 28.30
N THR A 538 -34.16 22.65 28.58
CA THR A 538 -34.35 21.84 29.79
C THR A 538 -33.20 22.11 30.75
N SER A 539 -33.56 22.74 31.86
CA SER A 539 -32.80 22.87 33.09
C SER A 539 -32.79 21.56 33.87
N SER A 540 -31.62 21.08 34.29
CA SER A 540 -31.51 20.30 35.53
C SER A 540 -30.18 20.65 36.23
N GLN A 541 -30.27 21.59 37.16
CA GLN A 541 -29.34 21.69 38.28
C GLN A 541 -29.47 20.43 39.14
N ARG A 542 -28.33 19.86 39.55
CA ARG A 542 -28.22 19.14 40.82
C ARG A 542 -26.94 19.56 41.51
N GLU A 543 -27.15 20.09 42.70
CA GLU A 543 -26.17 20.35 43.75
C GLU A 543 -25.52 19.05 44.24
N GLY A 544 -24.32 19.17 44.79
CA GLY A 544 -23.62 18.13 45.53
C GLY A 544 -22.29 18.66 46.08
N ALA A 545 -22.37 19.25 47.27
CA ALA A 545 -21.23 19.77 48.02
C ALA A 545 -20.43 18.66 48.75
N LEU A 546 -19.12 18.87 48.85
CA LEU A 546 -18.21 18.70 49.99
C LEU A 546 -18.49 17.57 51.02
N HIS A 547 -17.55 16.62 51.12
CA HIS A 547 -16.76 16.30 52.34
C HIS A 547 -15.79 15.14 52.08
N GLY A 548 -14.53 15.27 52.54
CA GLY A 548 -13.52 14.21 52.57
C GLY A 548 -12.20 14.59 51.92
#